data_AF-A0A9P7D1Q2-F1
#
_entry.id   AF-A0A9P7D1Q2-F1
#
_cell.length_a   1.000
_cell.length_b   1.000
_cell.length_c   1.000
_cell.angle_alpha   90.00
_cell.angle_beta   90.00
_cell.angle_gamma   90.00
#
_symmetry.space_group_name_H-M   'P 1'
#
loop_
_entity.id
_entity.type
_entity.pdbx_description
1 polymer ?
#
loop_
_entity_poly.entity_id
_entity_poly.type
_entity_poly.pdbx_seq_one_letter_code
_entity_poly.pdbx_strand_id
1 'polypeptide(L)'
;RANEIKKLCGVAGDIFDLPLRYFTNINFERAAIPEIRQLLGVTSATDLAYKIFPPVLFPGLKDDKSLKTVFGNWELLARILKASLHGITSLQGSSGSGTHTNSLKWSVQQVTPGSIAWVAVIAIFLMSPDTEFLSTGIGKKSNINYKNLFFHYKKILVIKWTMKCIVAIVANINQYIFKAAKVLALKGAEQEDFTDAIDRALAALDMDSDSGNE
;
A
#
# COMPACT_ATOMS: atom_id res chain seq x y z
N ARG A 1 -5.29 -11.05 -11.45
CA ARG A 1 -4.83 -9.82 -10.77
C ARG A 1 -5.81 -8.65 -10.89
N ALA A 2 -6.45 -8.40 -12.05
CA ALA A 2 -7.46 -7.34 -12.22
C ALA A 2 -8.68 -7.43 -11.27
N ASN A 3 -8.94 -8.59 -10.67
CA ASN A 3 -10.08 -8.81 -9.77
C ASN A 3 -9.93 -8.11 -8.41
N GLU A 4 -8.71 -8.01 -7.85
CA GLU A 4 -8.53 -7.45 -6.48
C GLU A 4 -8.71 -5.93 -6.44
N ILE A 5 -8.21 -5.22 -7.45
CA ILE A 5 -8.39 -3.76 -7.56
C ILE A 5 -9.88 -3.42 -7.77
N LYS A 6 -10.60 -4.21 -8.59
CA LYS A 6 -12.05 -4.03 -8.77
C LYS A 6 -12.82 -4.22 -7.47
N LYS A 7 -12.46 -5.22 -6.66
CA LYS A 7 -13.04 -5.41 -5.31
C LYS A 7 -12.78 -4.21 -4.42
N LEU A 8 -11.56 -3.65 -4.46
CA LEU A 8 -11.22 -2.44 -3.69
C LEU A 8 -12.04 -1.22 -4.12
N CYS A 9 -12.33 -1.04 -5.42
CA CYS A 9 -13.25 0.02 -5.86
C CYS A 9 -14.65 -0.12 -5.24
N GLY A 10 -15.11 -1.36 -5.01
CA GLY A 10 -16.41 -1.64 -4.39
C GLY A 10 -16.50 -1.26 -2.90
N VAL A 11 -15.37 -1.01 -2.24
CA VAL A 11 -15.30 -0.56 -0.83
C VAL A 11 -14.53 0.75 -0.66
N ALA A 12 -14.15 1.40 -1.76
CA ALA A 12 -13.35 2.61 -1.72
C ALA A 12 -14.09 3.77 -1.03
N GLY A 13 -15.41 3.84 -1.18
CA GLY A 13 -16.22 4.85 -0.48
C GLY A 13 -16.03 4.78 1.04
N ASP A 14 -16.12 3.57 1.60
CA ASP A 14 -15.89 3.35 3.03
C ASP A 14 -14.43 3.67 3.42
N ILE A 15 -13.45 3.29 2.58
CA ILE A 15 -12.01 3.47 2.86
C ILE A 15 -11.64 4.96 2.94
N PHE A 16 -12.13 5.76 2.00
CA PHE A 16 -11.80 7.19 1.88
C PHE A 16 -12.80 8.11 2.58
N ASP A 17 -13.87 7.57 3.16
CA ASP A 17 -15.00 8.34 3.70
C ASP A 17 -15.62 9.27 2.64
N LEU A 18 -15.81 8.73 1.44
CA LEU A 18 -16.34 9.43 0.28
C LEU A 18 -17.55 8.67 -0.31
N PRO A 19 -18.47 9.34 -1.02
CA PRO A 19 -19.56 8.67 -1.71
C PRO A 19 -19.08 7.53 -2.62
N LEU A 20 -19.52 6.29 -2.34
CA LEU A 20 -19.11 5.09 -3.09
C LEU A 20 -19.33 5.23 -4.62
N ARG A 21 -20.37 5.96 -5.02
CA ARG A 21 -20.68 6.27 -6.43
C ARG A 21 -19.52 6.91 -7.19
N TYR A 22 -18.60 7.61 -6.52
CA TYR A 22 -17.41 8.19 -7.15
C TYR A 22 -16.44 7.13 -7.68
N PHE A 23 -16.48 5.92 -7.14
CA PHE A 23 -15.55 4.84 -7.49
C PHE A 23 -16.19 3.77 -8.39
N THR A 24 -17.51 3.60 -8.32
CA THR A 24 -18.23 2.52 -8.99
C THR A 24 -19.00 2.96 -10.24
N ASN A 25 -19.36 4.24 -10.35
CA ASN A 25 -20.17 4.74 -11.45
C ASN A 25 -19.30 5.44 -12.51
N ILE A 26 -19.38 4.94 -13.75
CA ILE A 26 -18.63 5.46 -14.90
C ILE A 26 -18.96 6.91 -15.27
N ASN A 27 -20.12 7.40 -14.84
CA ASN A 27 -20.57 8.78 -15.11
C ASN A 27 -19.89 9.80 -14.18
N PHE A 28 -19.20 9.35 -13.13
CA PHE A 28 -18.46 10.22 -12.22
C PHE A 28 -16.98 10.22 -12.60
N GLU A 29 -16.54 11.29 -13.25
CA GLU A 29 -15.12 11.50 -13.50
C GLU A 29 -14.40 11.90 -12.21
N ARG A 30 -13.60 10.99 -11.64
CA ARG A 30 -12.87 11.23 -10.39
C ARG A 30 -11.97 12.45 -10.42
N ALA A 31 -11.41 12.80 -11.59
CA ALA A 31 -10.60 14.01 -11.76
C ALA A 31 -11.41 15.31 -11.60
N ALA A 32 -12.73 15.30 -11.83
CA ALA A 32 -13.58 16.47 -11.67
C ALA A 32 -14.03 16.69 -10.21
N ILE A 33 -13.93 15.67 -9.36
CA ILE A 33 -14.43 15.70 -7.98
C ILE A 33 -13.49 16.54 -7.10
N PRO A 34 -13.96 17.67 -6.51
CA PRO A 34 -13.11 18.56 -5.71
C PRO A 34 -12.41 17.87 -4.53
N GLU A 35 -13.12 17.02 -3.80
CA GLU A 35 -12.63 16.30 -2.62
C GLU A 35 -11.49 15.35 -3.01
N ILE A 36 -11.67 14.59 -4.10
CA ILE A 36 -10.65 13.69 -4.64
C ILE A 36 -9.42 14.48 -5.10
N ARG A 37 -9.60 15.60 -5.80
CA ARG A 37 -8.49 16.46 -6.22
C ARG A 37 -7.71 16.99 -5.04
N GLN A 38 -8.40 17.45 -4.00
CA GLN A 38 -7.77 17.91 -2.77
C GLN A 38 -6.94 16.78 -2.14
N LEU A 39 -7.48 15.57 -2.03
CA LEU A 39 -6.76 14.42 -1.47
C LEU A 39 -5.56 13.98 -2.31
N LEU A 40 -5.58 14.23 -3.62
CA LEU A 40 -4.48 13.99 -4.56
C LEU A 40 -3.52 15.18 -4.68
N GLY A 41 -3.76 16.27 -3.95
CA GLY A 41 -2.90 17.45 -3.95
C GLY A 41 -2.97 18.27 -5.23
N VAL A 42 -4.04 18.12 -6.01
CA VAL A 42 -4.29 18.83 -7.26
C VAL A 42 -5.00 20.15 -6.97
N THR A 43 -4.36 21.26 -7.33
CA THR A 43 -4.87 22.61 -7.05
C THR A 43 -5.70 23.21 -8.18
N SER A 44 -5.55 22.72 -9.42
CA SER A 44 -6.26 23.21 -10.60
C SER A 44 -7.14 22.13 -11.22
N ALA A 45 -8.34 22.51 -11.70
CA ALA A 45 -9.19 21.62 -12.49
C ALA A 45 -8.65 21.39 -13.92
N THR A 46 -7.88 22.35 -14.43
CA THR A 46 -7.43 22.41 -15.83
C THR A 46 -5.98 22.00 -16.00
N ASP A 47 -5.20 22.00 -14.91
CA ASP A 47 -3.81 21.54 -14.87
C ASP A 47 -3.64 20.51 -13.75
N LEU A 48 -3.75 19.24 -14.13
CA LEU A 48 -3.73 18.10 -13.21
C LEU A 48 -2.28 17.73 -12.86
N ALA A 49 -1.62 18.59 -12.08
CA ALA A 49 -0.30 18.31 -11.52
C ALA A 49 -0.43 17.49 -10.22
N TYR A 50 -0.32 16.17 -10.34
CA TYR A 50 -0.38 15.26 -9.20
C TYR A 50 0.91 15.27 -8.38
N LYS A 51 0.79 15.39 -7.04
CA LYS A 51 1.95 15.36 -6.15
C LYS A 51 2.52 13.96 -5.99
N ILE A 52 3.85 13.87 -5.86
CA ILE A 52 4.52 12.62 -5.47
C ILE A 52 4.09 12.18 -4.07
N PHE A 53 3.84 13.10 -3.14
CA PHE A 53 3.28 12.81 -1.83
C PHE A 53 1.99 13.60 -1.66
N PRO A 54 0.83 13.02 -2.04
CA PRO A 54 -0.44 13.71 -1.92
C PRO A 54 -0.99 13.70 -0.48
N PRO A 55 -1.89 14.65 -0.13
CA PRO A 55 -2.46 14.78 1.21
C PRO A 55 -3.03 13.50 1.82
N VAL A 56 -3.58 12.60 1.00
CA VAL A 56 -4.12 11.31 1.45
C VAL A 56 -3.12 10.44 2.23
N LEU A 57 -1.81 10.63 2.02
CA LEU A 57 -0.76 9.86 2.69
C LEU A 57 -0.42 10.40 4.08
N PHE A 58 -0.93 11.57 4.45
CA PHE A 58 -0.57 12.27 5.68
C PHE A 58 -1.72 12.25 6.71
N PRO A 59 -1.40 12.31 8.01
CA PRO A 59 -2.41 12.43 9.06
C PRO A 59 -3.37 13.61 8.80
N GLY A 60 -4.66 13.38 8.99
CA GLY A 60 -5.68 14.41 8.79
C GLY A 60 -5.89 14.85 7.34
N LEU A 61 -5.36 14.09 6.36
CA LEU A 61 -5.54 14.34 4.92
C LEU A 61 -4.99 15.70 4.47
N LYS A 62 -3.90 16.14 5.09
CA LYS A 62 -3.25 17.44 4.84
C LYS A 62 -1.77 17.27 4.59
N ASP A 63 -1.26 17.98 3.58
CA ASP A 63 0.17 17.97 3.27
C ASP A 63 1.02 18.43 4.45
N ASP A 64 2.09 17.68 4.72
CA ASP A 64 3.19 18.08 5.59
C ASP A 64 4.38 18.49 4.72
N LYS A 65 4.66 19.80 4.66
CA LYS A 65 5.78 20.36 3.86
C LYS A 65 7.15 19.76 4.25
N SER A 66 7.31 19.27 5.47
CA SER A 66 8.55 18.65 5.93
C SER A 66 8.66 17.17 5.57
N LEU A 67 7.57 16.56 5.07
CA LEU A 67 7.43 15.15 4.74
C LEU A 67 7.71 14.18 5.91
N LYS A 68 7.85 14.67 7.14
CA LYS A 68 8.19 13.87 8.32
C LYS A 68 7.09 12.89 8.72
N THR A 69 5.86 13.20 8.35
CA THR A 69 4.66 12.42 8.68
C THR A 69 4.09 11.66 7.48
N VAL A 70 4.84 11.53 6.38
CA VAL A 70 4.43 10.73 5.21
C VAL A 70 4.13 9.29 5.62
N PHE A 71 3.08 8.70 5.04
CA PHE A 71 2.48 7.40 5.42
C PHE A 71 1.83 7.39 6.81
N GLY A 72 1.76 8.54 7.49
CA GLY A 72 1.14 8.68 8.80
C GLY A 72 -0.39 8.52 8.79
N ASN A 73 -1.03 8.56 7.62
CA ASN A 73 -2.42 8.09 7.45
C ASN A 73 -2.49 6.55 7.44
N TRP A 74 -1.89 5.93 8.45
CA TRP A 74 -1.63 4.49 8.48
C TRP A 74 -2.93 3.66 8.50
N GLU A 75 -4.01 4.19 9.07
CA GLU A 75 -5.30 3.48 9.17
C GLU A 75 -5.91 3.25 7.79
N LEU A 76 -5.92 4.28 6.94
CA LEU A 76 -6.37 4.17 5.56
C LEU A 76 -5.55 3.13 4.78
N LEU A 77 -4.23 3.18 4.91
CA LEU A 77 -3.31 2.22 4.29
C LEU A 77 -3.56 0.79 4.81
N ALA A 78 -3.80 0.65 6.12
CA ALA A 78 -4.10 -0.62 6.77
C ALA A 78 -5.43 -1.20 6.27
N ARG A 79 -6.46 -0.38 6.04
CA ARG A 79 -7.75 -0.83 5.49
C ARG A 79 -7.61 -1.37 4.06
N ILE A 80 -6.86 -0.67 3.20
CA ILE A 80 -6.57 -1.16 1.84
C ILE A 80 -5.80 -2.48 1.89
N LEU A 81 -4.76 -2.57 2.74
CA LEU A 81 -3.95 -3.77 2.86
C LEU A 81 -4.75 -4.94 3.43
N LYS A 82 -5.56 -4.69 4.46
CA LYS A 82 -6.44 -5.68 5.09
C LYS A 82 -7.48 -6.21 4.10
N ALA A 83 -8.13 -5.34 3.34
CA ALA A 83 -9.07 -5.76 2.30
C ALA A 83 -8.39 -6.63 1.23
N SER A 84 -7.15 -6.31 0.87
CA SER A 84 -6.37 -7.08 -0.10
C SER A 84 -5.89 -8.43 0.44
N LEU A 85 -5.53 -8.49 1.72
CA LEU A 85 -4.99 -9.71 2.35
C LEU A 85 -6.09 -10.63 2.89
N HIS A 86 -7.14 -10.08 3.49
CA HIS A 86 -8.17 -10.82 4.23
C HIS A 86 -9.55 -10.74 3.55
N GLY A 87 -9.66 -10.02 2.43
CA GLY A 87 -10.92 -9.82 1.71
C GLY A 87 -11.69 -8.59 2.21
N ILE A 88 -12.56 -8.04 1.36
CA ILE A 88 -13.29 -6.79 1.63
C ILE A 88 -14.25 -6.87 2.82
N THR A 89 -14.82 -8.05 3.09
CA THR A 89 -15.72 -8.30 4.23
C THR A 89 -15.00 -8.15 5.58
N SER A 90 -13.67 -8.31 5.60
CA SER A 90 -12.86 -8.15 6.82
C SER A 90 -12.83 -6.70 7.36
N LEU A 91 -13.32 -5.73 6.57
CA LEU A 91 -13.49 -4.34 7.00
C LEU A 91 -14.75 -4.13 7.85
N GLN A 92 -15.75 -5.00 7.74
CA GLN A 92 -17.07 -4.83 8.36
C GLN A 92 -17.21 -5.52 9.73
N GLY A 93 -16.09 -5.97 10.32
CA GLY A 93 -16.07 -6.55 11.67
C GLY A 93 -16.73 -7.93 11.80
N SER A 94 -17.27 -8.50 10.72
CA SER A 94 -17.74 -9.88 10.71
C SER A 94 -16.53 -10.80 10.86
N SER A 95 -16.50 -11.53 11.98
CA SER A 95 -15.55 -12.58 12.33
C SER A 95 -15.65 -13.80 11.38
N GLY A 96 -15.56 -13.55 10.08
CA GLY A 96 -15.38 -14.58 9.07
C GLY A 96 -13.96 -15.12 9.23
N SER A 97 -13.84 -16.13 10.09
CA SER A 97 -12.73 -17.09 10.13
C SER A 97 -12.57 -17.73 8.75
N GLY A 98 -12.01 -16.99 7.81
CA GLY A 98 -11.72 -17.47 6.47
C GLY A 98 -10.42 -18.25 6.55
N THR A 99 -10.50 -19.57 6.59
CA THR A 99 -9.41 -20.55 6.40
C THR A 99 -8.61 -20.36 5.10
N HIS A 100 -8.90 -19.31 4.31
CA HIS A 100 -8.34 -19.02 2.98
C HIS A 100 -8.08 -17.52 2.75
N THR A 101 -7.46 -16.81 3.70
CA THR A 101 -6.98 -15.44 3.42
C THR A 101 -5.80 -15.45 2.44
N ASN A 102 -5.64 -14.37 1.66
CA ASN A 102 -4.43 -14.17 0.86
C ASN A 102 -3.19 -14.07 1.76
N SER A 103 -3.31 -13.55 2.99
CA SER A 103 -2.19 -13.56 3.95
C SER A 103 -1.72 -14.97 4.29
N LEU A 104 -2.64 -15.91 4.52
CA LEU A 104 -2.28 -17.31 4.76
C LEU A 104 -1.70 -17.95 3.49
N LYS A 105 -2.35 -17.74 2.34
CA LYS A 105 -1.91 -18.28 1.04
C LYS A 105 -0.51 -17.78 0.61
N TRP A 106 -0.17 -16.56 0.99
CA TRP A 106 1.11 -15.93 0.64
C TRP A 106 2.09 -15.92 1.81
N SER A 107 1.79 -16.62 2.92
CA SER A 107 2.59 -16.65 4.14
C SER A 107 3.00 -15.25 4.65
N VAL A 108 2.12 -14.27 4.50
CA VAL A 108 2.34 -12.89 4.94
C VAL A 108 1.92 -12.77 6.40
N GLN A 109 2.90 -12.69 7.29
CA GLN A 109 2.67 -12.57 8.74
C GLN A 109 2.89 -11.15 9.27
N GLN A 110 3.56 -10.30 8.49
CA GLN A 110 3.85 -8.91 8.83
C GLN A 110 3.94 -8.05 7.59
N VAL A 111 3.76 -6.74 7.76
CA VAL A 111 3.96 -5.78 6.68
C VAL A 111 5.44 -5.58 6.38
N THR A 112 5.72 -5.29 5.11
CA THR A 112 7.05 -4.99 4.59
C THR A 112 7.09 -3.57 4.00
N PRO A 113 8.28 -2.99 3.75
CA PRO A 113 8.38 -1.74 3.00
C PRO A 113 7.62 -1.79 1.67
N GLY A 114 7.69 -2.93 0.98
CA GLY A 114 7.02 -3.14 -0.30
C GLY A 114 5.50 -3.13 -0.18
N SER A 115 4.92 -3.74 0.86
CA SER A 115 3.46 -3.74 1.05
C SER A 115 2.93 -2.34 1.36
N ILE A 116 3.64 -1.55 2.18
CA ILE A 116 3.25 -0.16 2.49
C ILE A 116 3.36 0.72 1.24
N ALA A 117 4.46 0.62 0.49
CA ALA A 117 4.62 1.32 -0.78
C ALA A 117 3.51 0.98 -1.78
N TRP A 118 3.17 -0.31 -1.88
CA TRP A 118 2.10 -0.79 -2.75
C TRP A 118 0.75 -0.19 -2.35
N VAL A 119 0.33 -0.23 -1.08
CA VAL A 119 -0.96 0.34 -0.69
C VAL A 119 -1.02 1.86 -0.81
N ALA A 120 0.09 2.57 -0.64
CA ALA A 120 0.14 4.00 -0.92
C ALA A 120 -0.11 4.30 -2.41
N VAL A 121 0.47 3.51 -3.31
CA VAL A 121 0.20 3.60 -4.76
C VAL A 121 -1.24 3.23 -5.09
N ILE A 122 -1.79 2.19 -4.46
CA ILE A 122 -3.19 1.80 -4.65
C ILE A 122 -4.14 2.89 -4.15
N ALA A 123 -3.85 3.54 -3.03
CA ALA A 123 -4.65 4.65 -2.53
C ALA A 123 -4.77 5.78 -3.57
N ILE A 124 -3.63 6.14 -4.18
CA ILE A 124 -3.57 7.14 -5.25
C ILE A 124 -4.32 6.66 -6.49
N PHE A 125 -4.09 5.42 -6.92
CA PHE A 125 -4.74 4.84 -8.10
C PHE A 125 -6.27 4.80 -7.96
N LEU A 126 -6.80 4.37 -6.81
CA LEU A 126 -8.24 4.28 -6.57
C LEU A 126 -8.93 5.65 -6.68
N MET A 127 -8.23 6.72 -6.30
CA MET A 127 -8.70 8.10 -6.42
C MET A 127 -8.42 8.71 -7.80
N SER A 128 -7.41 8.24 -8.52
CA SER A 128 -7.07 8.73 -9.85
C SER A 128 -8.20 8.47 -10.86
N PRO A 129 -8.28 9.20 -11.98
CA PRO A 129 -9.22 8.89 -13.07
C PRO A 129 -8.90 7.57 -13.81
N ASP A 130 -7.79 6.88 -13.51
CA ASP A 130 -7.40 5.67 -14.23
C ASP A 130 -8.20 4.43 -13.82
N THR A 131 -8.41 3.52 -14.76
CA THR A 131 -9.18 2.28 -14.54
C THR A 131 -8.33 1.02 -14.54
N GLU A 132 -7.08 1.12 -14.99
CA GLU A 132 -6.14 0.00 -15.08
C GLU A 132 -4.68 0.47 -14.98
N PHE A 133 -3.79 -0.46 -14.63
CA PHE A 133 -2.35 -0.25 -14.73
C PHE A 133 -1.88 -0.72 -16.11
N LEU A 134 -1.36 0.22 -16.92
CA LEU A 134 -0.71 -0.11 -18.18
C LEU A 134 0.64 -0.78 -17.95
N SER A 135 1.15 -1.51 -18.95
CA SER A 135 2.48 -2.14 -18.91
C SER A 135 3.63 -1.14 -18.72
N THR A 136 3.43 0.10 -19.19
CA THR A 136 4.36 1.22 -18.97
C THR A 136 4.43 1.66 -17.51
N GLY A 137 3.41 1.34 -16.71
CA GLY A 137 3.26 1.83 -15.33
C GLY A 137 2.77 3.28 -15.23
N ILE A 138 2.37 3.89 -16.35
CA ILE A 138 1.86 5.27 -16.41
C ILE A 138 0.34 5.22 -16.59
N GLY A 139 -0.39 6.03 -15.82
CA GLY A 139 -1.84 6.19 -15.91
C GLY A 139 -2.27 6.78 -17.25
N LYS A 140 -3.25 6.17 -17.91
CA LYS A 140 -3.73 6.58 -19.23
C LYS A 140 -4.37 7.97 -19.23
N LYS A 141 -5.11 8.31 -18.17
CA LYS A 141 -5.82 9.59 -18.04
C LYS A 141 -5.05 10.56 -17.15
N SER A 142 -4.51 10.07 -16.03
CA SER A 142 -3.85 10.93 -15.05
C SER A 142 -2.41 11.28 -15.42
N ASN A 143 -1.77 10.51 -16.30
CA ASN A 143 -0.32 10.51 -16.53
C ASN A 143 0.54 10.27 -15.27
N ILE A 144 -0.06 9.77 -14.18
CA ILE A 144 0.69 9.42 -12.97
C ILE A 144 1.58 8.21 -13.27
N ASN A 145 2.88 8.33 -12.99
CA ASN A 145 3.82 7.23 -13.11
C ASN A 145 3.80 6.37 -11.82
N TYR A 146 2.84 5.46 -11.73
CA TYR A 146 2.67 4.54 -10.59
C TYR A 146 3.88 3.66 -10.33
N LYS A 147 4.59 3.25 -11.39
CA LYS A 147 5.83 2.49 -11.27
C LYS A 147 6.89 3.29 -10.50
N ASN A 148 7.12 4.55 -10.88
CA ASN A 148 8.06 5.42 -10.18
C ASN A 148 7.62 5.73 -8.76
N LEU A 149 6.32 5.98 -8.53
CA LEU A 149 5.79 6.17 -7.17
C LEU A 149 6.11 4.95 -6.28
N PHE A 150 5.85 3.74 -6.76
CA PHE A 150 6.15 2.51 -6.02
C PHE A 150 7.64 2.43 -5.66
N PHE A 151 8.54 2.64 -6.62
CA PHE A 151 9.98 2.58 -6.36
C PHE A 151 10.46 3.67 -5.40
N HIS A 152 9.96 4.91 -5.55
CA HIS A 152 10.30 6.00 -4.64
C HIS A 152 9.85 5.72 -3.21
N TYR A 153 8.60 5.29 -3.02
CA TYR A 153 8.07 4.97 -1.70
C TYR A 153 8.79 3.80 -1.07
N LYS A 154 9.00 2.72 -1.83
CA LYS A 154 9.74 1.55 -1.35
C LYS A 154 11.16 1.92 -0.94
N LYS A 155 11.87 2.73 -1.75
CA LYS A 155 13.22 3.22 -1.42
C LYS A 155 13.24 3.99 -0.10
N ILE A 156 12.31 4.92 0.09
CA ILE A 156 12.20 5.69 1.35
C ILE A 156 11.96 4.75 2.53
N LEU A 157 11.00 3.84 2.41
CA LEU A 157 10.63 2.91 3.48
C LEU A 157 11.77 1.95 3.83
N VAL A 158 12.55 1.47 2.85
CA VAL A 158 13.74 0.65 3.10
C VAL A 158 14.81 1.45 3.84
N ILE A 159 15.13 2.66 3.38
CA ILE A 159 16.19 3.49 3.98
C ILE A 159 15.80 3.96 5.40
N LYS A 160 14.51 4.23 5.62
CA LYS A 160 14.00 4.81 6.88
C LYS A 160 13.25 3.81 7.76
N TRP A 161 13.38 2.50 7.49
CA TRP A 161 12.60 1.45 8.15
C TRP A 161 12.73 1.47 9.68
N THR A 162 13.92 1.79 10.19
CA THR A 162 14.23 1.84 11.62
C THR A 162 13.91 3.18 12.27
N MET A 163 13.41 4.17 11.52
CA MET A 163 13.02 5.47 12.05
C MET A 163 11.78 5.31 12.95
N LYS A 164 11.80 5.96 14.14
CA LYS A 164 10.75 5.81 15.16
C LYS A 164 9.32 5.97 14.62
N CYS A 165 9.08 6.94 13.75
CA CYS A 165 7.75 7.16 13.17
C CYS A 165 7.32 6.01 12.23
N ILE A 166 8.22 5.50 11.40
CA ILE A 166 7.94 4.36 10.51
C ILE A 166 7.72 3.08 11.31
N VAL A 167 8.54 2.83 12.35
CA VAL A 167 8.34 1.69 13.26
C VAL A 167 6.97 1.74 13.92
N ALA A 168 6.52 2.91 14.37
CA ALA A 168 5.18 3.07 14.95
C ALA A 168 4.07 2.81 13.92
N ILE A 169 4.20 3.33 12.68
CA ILE A 169 3.26 3.04 11.59
C ILE A 169 3.18 1.54 11.31
N VAL A 170 4.33 0.87 11.18
CA VAL A 170 4.43 -0.58 10.94
C VAL A 170 3.76 -1.36 12.06
N ALA A 171 4.01 -1.00 13.32
CA ALA A 171 3.39 -1.64 14.47
C ALA A 171 1.86 -1.50 14.45
N ASN A 172 1.35 -0.29 14.17
CA ASN A 172 -0.08 -0.03 14.11
C ASN A 172 -0.76 -0.82 12.98
N ILE A 173 -0.16 -0.83 11.78
CA ILE A 173 -0.70 -1.60 10.65
C ILE A 173 -0.66 -3.10 10.96
N ASN A 174 0.45 -3.62 11.49
CA ASN A 174 0.55 -5.03 11.87
C ASN A 174 -0.49 -5.42 12.92
N GLN A 175 -0.69 -4.58 13.93
CA GLN A 175 -1.72 -4.78 14.94
C GLN A 175 -3.11 -4.83 14.32
N TYR A 176 -3.43 -3.90 13.42
CA TYR A 176 -4.75 -3.83 12.79
C TYR A 176 -5.05 -5.04 11.89
N ILE A 177 -4.04 -5.50 11.14
CA ILE A 177 -4.21 -6.59 10.16
C ILE A 177 -4.11 -7.96 10.83
N PHE A 178 -3.03 -8.22 11.59
CA PHE A 178 -2.66 -9.57 12.01
C PHE A 178 -3.05 -9.91 13.45
N LYS A 179 -3.35 -8.92 14.32
CA LYS A 179 -3.72 -9.23 15.72
C LYS A 179 -5.07 -9.95 15.83
N ALA A 180 -5.97 -9.77 14.87
CA ALA A 180 -7.19 -10.60 14.75
C ALA A 180 -6.88 -12.05 14.33
N ALA A 181 -5.77 -12.30 13.62
CA ALA A 181 -5.37 -13.62 13.12
C ALA A 181 -4.52 -14.43 14.13
N LYS A 182 -3.81 -13.75 15.05
CA LYS A 182 -2.95 -14.39 16.06
C LYS A 182 -3.69 -15.33 17.04
N VAL A 183 -5.00 -15.13 17.25
CA VAL A 183 -5.80 -16.02 18.10
C VAL A 183 -5.97 -17.42 17.48
N LEU A 184 -5.84 -17.56 16.16
CA LEU A 184 -6.04 -18.83 15.45
C LEU A 184 -4.73 -19.57 15.11
N ALA A 185 -3.60 -18.86 15.01
CA ALA A 185 -2.32 -19.43 14.54
C ALA A 185 -1.51 -20.19 15.60
N LEU A 186 -1.87 -20.11 16.89
CA LEU A 186 -1.16 -20.76 18.00
C LEU A 186 -1.27 -22.30 18.03
N LYS A 187 -1.87 -22.94 17.02
CA LYS A 187 -2.09 -24.39 16.97
C LYS A 187 -1.29 -25.17 15.93
N GLY A 188 -0.38 -24.55 15.20
CA GLY A 188 0.51 -25.34 14.34
C GLY A 188 1.43 -24.50 13.48
N ALA A 189 2.71 -24.45 13.84
CA ALA A 189 3.80 -24.36 12.88
C ALA A 189 5.10 -24.66 13.63
N GLU A 190 5.68 -25.82 13.36
CA GLU A 190 7.13 -26.00 13.44
C GLU A 190 7.75 -25.14 12.34
N GLN A 191 8.75 -24.35 12.71
CA GLN A 191 9.42 -23.40 11.82
C GLN A 191 10.79 -23.96 11.45
N GLU A 192 11.00 -24.24 10.17
CA GLU A 192 12.32 -24.62 9.65
C GLU A 192 13.24 -23.40 9.61
N ASP A 193 14.45 -23.58 10.13
CA ASP A 193 15.51 -22.58 10.23
C ASP A 193 16.34 -22.57 8.94
N PHE A 194 16.20 -21.49 8.16
CA PHE A 194 16.91 -21.30 6.89
C PHE A 194 18.11 -20.35 7.00
N THR A 195 18.57 -20.05 8.22
CA THR A 195 19.66 -19.09 8.47
C THR A 195 20.93 -19.43 7.66
N ASP A 196 21.31 -20.71 7.64
CA ASP A 196 22.50 -21.20 6.92
C ASP A 196 22.44 -21.03 5.39
N ALA A 197 21.23 -21.04 4.81
CA ALA A 197 21.06 -20.86 3.36
C ALA A 197 21.20 -19.38 2.98
N ILE A 198 20.74 -18.49 3.84
CA ILE A 198 20.82 -17.04 3.64
C ILE A 198 22.26 -16.55 3.82
N ASP A 199 22.96 -17.02 4.84
CA ASP A 199 24.36 -16.65 5.10
C ASP A 199 25.27 -17.08 3.95
N ARG A 200 25.04 -18.27 3.36
CA ARG A 200 25.75 -18.74 2.16
C ARG A 200 25.51 -17.86 0.95
N ALA A 201 24.27 -17.40 0.74
CA ALA A 201 23.93 -16.54 -0.39
C ALA A 201 24.54 -15.13 -0.24
N LEU A 202 24.56 -14.57 0.97
CA LEU A 202 25.20 -13.29 1.27
C LEU A 202 26.71 -13.35 1.02
N ALA A 203 27.38 -14.40 1.52
CA ALA A 203 28.80 -14.59 1.30
C ALA A 203 29.18 -14.73 -0.18
N ALA A 204 28.33 -15.36 -0.99
CA ALA A 204 28.56 -15.51 -2.43
C ALA A 204 28.42 -14.19 -3.21
N LEU A 205 27.61 -13.23 -2.74
CA LEU A 205 27.40 -11.94 -3.39
C LEU A 205 28.52 -10.93 -3.11
N ASP A 206 29.20 -11.04 -1.96
CA ASP A 206 30.32 -10.17 -1.60
C ASP A 206 31.63 -10.55 -2.34
N MET A 207 31.72 -11.77 -2.88
CA MET A 207 32.93 -12.32 -3.52
C MET A 207 33.19 -11.80 -4.95
N ASP A 208 32.28 -11.07 -5.57
CA ASP A 208 32.44 -10.53 -6.94
C ASP A 208 33.04 -9.11 -6.99
N SER A 209 33.53 -8.57 -5.87
CA SER A 209 34.07 -7.20 -5.81
C SER A 209 35.59 -7.09 -5.68
N ASP A 210 36.35 -8.19 -5.77
CA ASP A 210 37.81 -8.15 -5.75
C ASP A 210 38.43 -9.09 -6.80
N SER A 211 38.27 -8.74 -8.08
CA SER A 211 39.23 -9.12 -9.12
C SER A 211 39.60 -7.88 -9.94
N GLY A 212 40.22 -6.93 -9.25
CA GLY A 212 41.14 -5.99 -9.87
C GLY A 212 42.55 -6.59 -9.93
N ASN A 213 43.24 -6.28 -11.03
CA ASN A 213 44.63 -6.55 -11.42
C ASN A 213 44.79 -7.82 -12.28
N GLU A 214 45.28 -7.76 -13.52
CA GLU A 214 46.23 -6.83 -14.15
C GLU A 214 45.88 -6.53 -15.62
#